data_AF-A0A820KBS0-F1
#
_entry.id   AF-A0A820KBS0-F1
#
_cell.length_a   1.000
_cell.length_b   1.000
_cell.length_c   1.000
_cell.angle_alpha   90.00
_cell.angle_beta   90.00
_cell.angle_gamma   90.00
#
_symmetry.space_group_name_H-M   'P 1'
#
loop_
_entity.id
_entity.type
_entity.pdbx_description
1 polymer ?
#
loop_
_entity_poly.entity_id
_entity_poly.type
_entity_poly.pdbx_seq_one_letter_code
_entity_poly.pdbx_strand_id
1 'polypeptide(L)'
;TTRILHEDNTQFLWLQLLVDILIQIPHNYQTIDEMLEECKNYEKRNKSTKKAIEELRQNYKSSEVLRYYTAASFLFRLFNEALRTENIDFLFVFRFFLADVYNQLRQLYIEQFLNHQIDSLELFRGQFMTIDEFNIIKENVGRLISINSFFSTTKDYSVASIFAGFGDQNKPLGQ
;
A
#
# COMPACT_ATOMS: atom_id res chain seq x y z
N THR A 1 -2.37 -8.71 5.84
CA THR A 1 -1.78 -9.63 6.82
C THR A 1 -1.17 -8.83 7.93
N THR A 2 -1.83 -8.82 9.06
CA THR A 2 -1.34 -8.24 10.31
C THR A 2 -0.53 -9.30 11.03
N ARG A 3 0.62 -8.93 11.60
CA ARG A 3 1.50 -9.84 12.34
C ARG A 3 1.76 -9.36 13.74
N ILE A 4 2.18 -10.28 14.60
CA ILE A 4 2.57 -9.99 15.99
C ILE A 4 4.06 -9.69 15.97
N LEU A 5 4.45 -8.45 16.29
CA LEU A 5 5.82 -8.01 16.09
C LEU A 5 6.82 -8.77 16.98
N HIS A 6 6.41 -9.22 18.16
CA HIS A 6 7.29 -9.96 19.07
C HIS A 6 7.60 -11.38 18.62
N GLU A 7 6.74 -11.99 17.81
CA GLU A 7 6.90 -13.36 17.32
C GLU A 7 7.59 -13.36 15.95
N ASP A 8 7.23 -12.40 15.09
CA ASP A 8 7.71 -12.30 13.70
C ASP A 8 8.73 -11.15 13.48
N ASN A 9 9.42 -10.70 14.54
CA ASN A 9 10.31 -9.54 14.48
C ASN A 9 11.37 -9.67 13.37
N THR A 10 11.97 -10.86 13.22
CA THR A 10 13.01 -11.11 12.23
C THR A 10 12.49 -10.92 10.80
N GLN A 11 11.32 -11.44 10.47
CA GLN A 11 10.73 -11.30 9.14
C GLN A 11 10.37 -9.85 8.85
N PHE A 12 9.81 -9.14 9.83
CA PHE A 12 9.54 -7.71 9.71
C PHE A 12 10.81 -6.90 9.46
N LEU A 13 11.87 -7.12 10.24
CA LEU A 13 13.16 -6.45 10.06
C LEU A 13 13.79 -6.75 8.70
N TRP A 14 13.70 -7.99 8.22
CA TRP A 14 14.15 -8.36 6.87
C TRP A 14 13.41 -7.58 5.79
N LEU A 15 12.09 -7.44 5.91
CA LEU A 15 11.31 -6.65 4.96
C LEU A 15 11.71 -5.17 5.01
N GLN A 16 11.90 -4.59 6.20
CA GLN A 16 12.34 -3.20 6.33
C GLN A 16 13.71 -2.99 5.67
N LEU A 17 14.67 -3.90 5.92
CA LEU A 17 15.99 -3.85 5.28
C LEU A 17 15.90 -3.99 3.76
N LEU A 18 15.05 -4.88 3.26
CA LEU A 18 14.81 -5.04 1.83
C LEU A 18 14.26 -3.73 1.23
N VAL A 19 13.24 -3.14 1.85
CA VAL A 19 12.68 -1.86 1.42
C VAL A 19 13.75 -0.78 1.40
N ASP A 20 14.55 -0.66 2.46
CA ASP A 20 15.64 0.32 2.55
C ASP A 20 16.66 0.15 1.41
N ILE A 21 17.00 -1.08 1.04
CA ILE A 21 17.88 -1.35 -0.10
C ILE A 21 17.19 -0.95 -1.41
N LEU A 22 15.95 -1.40 -1.63
CA LEU A 22 15.21 -1.19 -2.88
C LEU A 22 15.02 0.30 -3.19
N ILE A 23 14.68 1.13 -2.19
CA ILE A 23 14.47 2.57 -2.39
C ILE A 23 15.77 3.34 -2.71
N GLN A 24 16.93 2.77 -2.38
CA GLN A 24 18.25 3.36 -2.67
C GLN A 24 18.78 2.98 -4.05
N ILE A 25 18.19 1.97 -4.71
CA ILE A 25 18.61 1.57 -6.05
C ILE A 25 18.31 2.73 -7.03
N PRO A 26 19.33 3.25 -7.75
CA PRO A 26 19.12 4.25 -8.78
C PRO A 26 18.17 3.70 -9.84
N HIS A 27 17.15 4.47 -10.15
CA HIS A 27 16.12 4.08 -11.10
C HIS A 27 15.90 5.20 -12.12
N ASN A 28 15.52 4.81 -13.33
CA ASN A 28 15.30 5.73 -14.44
C ASN A 28 13.98 5.40 -15.14
N TYR A 29 13.64 6.15 -16.19
CA TYR A 29 12.41 5.92 -16.95
C TYR A 29 12.33 4.53 -17.61
N GLN A 30 13.45 3.83 -17.83
CA GLN A 30 13.42 2.47 -18.34
C GLN A 30 12.87 1.49 -17.28
N THR A 31 13.10 1.78 -16.00
CA THR A 31 12.61 0.97 -14.88
C THR A 31 11.08 0.99 -14.74
N ILE A 32 10.42 2.12 -15.04
CA ILE A 32 8.95 2.16 -15.04
C ILE A 32 8.38 1.33 -16.19
N ASP A 33 8.99 1.36 -17.37
CA ASP A 33 8.52 0.55 -18.50
C ASP A 33 8.63 -0.95 -18.22
N GLU A 34 9.72 -1.40 -17.58
CA GLU A 34 9.86 -2.78 -17.08
C GLU A 34 8.72 -3.14 -16.12
N MET A 35 8.46 -2.29 -15.13
CA MET A 35 7.38 -2.49 -14.16
C MET A 35 6.01 -2.62 -14.84
N LEU A 36 5.72 -1.76 -15.82
CA LEU A 36 4.46 -1.75 -16.53
C LEU A 36 4.27 -2.97 -17.43
N GLU A 37 5.34 -3.47 -18.05
CA GLU A 37 5.27 -4.69 -18.86
C GLU A 37 5.03 -5.92 -17.97
N GLU A 38 5.66 -5.99 -16.79
CA GLU A 38 5.37 -7.04 -15.81
C GLU A 38 3.92 -6.98 -15.30
N CYS A 39 3.40 -5.78 -14.99
CA CYS A 39 1.99 -5.60 -14.63
C CYS A 39 1.05 -6.11 -15.74
N LYS A 40 1.37 -5.82 -17.00
CA LYS A 40 0.61 -6.26 -18.17
C LYS A 40 0.66 -7.79 -18.34
N ASN A 41 1.80 -8.41 -18.03
CA ASN A 41 1.97 -9.86 -18.05
C ASN A 41 1.19 -10.56 -16.94
N TYR A 42 1.08 -9.95 -15.76
CA TYR A 42 0.28 -10.48 -14.66
C TYR A 42 -1.22 -10.38 -14.94
N GLU A 43 -1.67 -9.28 -15.57
CA GLU A 43 -3.08 -8.97 -15.82
C GLU A 43 -3.57 -9.39 -17.23
N LYS A 44 -2.94 -10.39 -17.85
CA LYS A 44 -3.13 -10.82 -19.27
C LYS A 44 -4.59 -10.89 -19.77
N ARG A 45 -5.57 -11.13 -18.88
CA ARG A 45 -7.00 -11.29 -19.22
C ARG A 45 -7.85 -10.02 -19.03
N ASN A 46 -7.31 -8.95 -18.46
CA ASN A 46 -8.08 -7.76 -18.11
C ASN A 46 -7.87 -6.60 -19.11
N LYS A 47 -8.86 -6.38 -19.99
CA LYS A 47 -8.78 -5.32 -21.02
C LYS A 47 -8.76 -3.90 -20.44
N SER A 48 -9.45 -3.66 -19.32
CA SER A 48 -9.44 -2.32 -18.69
C SER A 48 -8.07 -2.00 -18.08
N THR A 49 -7.38 -3.01 -17.53
CA THR A 49 -6.00 -2.88 -17.04
C THR A 49 -5.04 -2.47 -18.16
N LYS A 50 -5.16 -3.01 -19.37
CA LYS A 50 -4.29 -2.64 -20.49
C LYS A 50 -4.36 -1.15 -20.84
N LYS A 51 -5.56 -0.58 -20.90
CA LYS A 51 -5.72 0.87 -21.17
C LYS A 51 -5.12 1.72 -20.06
N ALA A 52 -5.38 1.35 -18.80
CA ALA A 52 -4.83 2.05 -17.64
C ALA A 52 -3.29 2.00 -17.59
N ILE A 53 -2.67 0.90 -18.04
CA ILE A 53 -1.22 0.77 -18.15
C ILE A 53 -0.66 1.76 -19.18
N GLU A 54 -1.25 1.86 -20.37
CA GLU A 54 -0.78 2.81 -21.39
C GLU A 54 -1.00 4.27 -20.97
N GLU A 55 -2.13 4.58 -20.33
CA GLU A 55 -2.39 5.91 -19.77
C GLU A 55 -1.36 6.28 -18.68
N LEU A 56 -1.00 5.32 -17.82
CA LEU A 56 0.04 5.52 -16.81
C LEU A 56 1.40 5.72 -17.46
N ARG A 57 1.78 4.89 -18.45
CA ARG A 57 3.07 4.99 -19.17
C ARG A 57 3.30 6.39 -19.73
N GLN A 58 2.27 6.99 -20.33
CA GLN A 58 2.38 8.30 -20.98
C GLN A 58 2.36 9.49 -20.02
N ASN A 59 1.69 9.35 -18.87
CA ASN A 59 1.40 10.47 -17.99
C ASN A 59 2.11 10.39 -16.63
N TYR A 60 2.85 9.32 -16.35
CA TYR A 60 3.49 9.13 -15.05
C TYR A 60 4.42 10.30 -14.72
N LYS A 61 4.30 10.78 -13.49
CA LYS A 61 5.18 11.76 -12.89
C LYS A 61 5.46 11.37 -11.45
N SER A 62 6.73 11.28 -11.08
CA SER A 62 7.14 10.97 -9.71
C SER A 62 6.56 11.95 -8.69
N SER A 63 6.41 13.23 -9.07
CA SER A 63 5.79 14.26 -8.22
C SER A 63 4.28 14.06 -7.99
N GLU A 64 3.63 13.15 -8.71
CA GLU A 64 2.21 12.81 -8.56
C GLU A 64 2.01 11.36 -8.12
N VAL A 65 3.07 10.67 -7.67
CA VAL A 65 3.04 9.23 -7.37
C VAL A 65 1.92 8.82 -6.42
N LEU A 66 1.64 9.62 -5.38
CA LEU A 66 0.57 9.34 -4.43
C LEU A 66 -0.83 9.41 -5.05
N ARG A 67 -1.02 10.17 -6.14
CA ARG A 67 -2.28 10.17 -6.90
C ARG A 67 -2.49 8.81 -7.58
N TYR A 68 -1.43 8.22 -8.12
CA TYR A 68 -1.48 6.89 -8.71
C TYR A 68 -1.63 5.79 -7.65
N TYR A 69 -0.96 5.94 -6.50
CA TYR A 69 -1.11 5.03 -5.37
C TYR A 69 -2.52 5.03 -4.80
N THR A 70 -3.13 6.20 -4.61
CA THR A 70 -4.48 6.31 -4.00
C THR A 70 -5.62 6.12 -4.99
N ALA A 71 -5.35 6.17 -6.30
CA ALA A 71 -6.34 5.81 -7.31
C ALA A 71 -6.73 4.33 -7.15
N ALA A 72 -8.03 4.05 -7.16
CA ALA A 72 -8.58 2.69 -7.20
C ALA A 72 -8.25 2.00 -8.53
N SER A 73 -6.98 1.62 -8.70
CA SER A 73 -6.37 1.18 -9.95
C SER A 73 -5.67 -0.17 -9.78
N PHE A 74 -5.24 -0.76 -10.91
CA PHE A 74 -4.43 -1.98 -10.89
C PHE A 74 -3.13 -1.77 -10.09
N LEU A 75 -2.54 -0.57 -10.17
CA LEU A 75 -1.28 -0.26 -9.53
C LEU A 75 -1.39 -0.34 -8.00
N PHE A 76 -2.42 0.28 -7.41
CA PHE A 76 -2.71 0.18 -5.98
C PHE A 76 -2.86 -1.28 -5.52
N ARG A 77 -3.62 -2.08 -6.28
CA ARG A 77 -3.89 -3.48 -5.95
C ARG A 77 -2.63 -4.34 -6.00
N LEU A 78 -1.93 -4.35 -7.14
CA LEU A 78 -0.75 -5.20 -7.34
C LEU A 78 0.41 -4.80 -6.42
N PHE A 79 0.60 -3.50 -6.20
CA PHE A 79 1.64 -3.01 -5.30
C PHE A 79 1.39 -3.41 -3.85
N ASN A 80 0.16 -3.25 -3.35
CA ASN A 80 -0.17 -3.68 -1.99
C ASN A 80 -0.20 -5.21 -1.85
N GLU A 81 -0.53 -5.95 -2.91
CA GLU A 81 -0.41 -7.41 -2.92
C GLU A 81 1.04 -7.87 -2.77
N ALA A 82 1.98 -7.23 -3.50
CA ALA A 82 3.41 -7.51 -3.38
C ALA A 82 3.91 -7.29 -1.95
N LEU A 83 3.54 -6.17 -1.32
CA LEU A 83 3.87 -5.86 0.07
C LEU A 83 3.26 -6.86 1.07
N ARG A 84 1.98 -7.21 0.89
CA ARG A 84 1.25 -8.12 1.78
C ARG A 84 1.78 -9.55 1.72
N THR A 85 2.23 -9.98 0.55
CA THR A 85 2.77 -11.33 0.31
C THR A 85 4.29 -11.40 0.49
N GLU A 86 4.97 -10.27 0.64
CA GLU A 86 6.43 -10.16 0.66
C GLU A 86 7.10 -10.84 -0.53
N ASN A 87 6.43 -10.80 -1.69
CA ASN A 87 6.97 -11.37 -2.91
C ASN A 87 8.15 -10.50 -3.38
N ILE A 88 9.38 -10.95 -3.12
CA ILE A 88 10.61 -10.21 -3.37
C ILE A 88 10.74 -9.87 -4.87
N ASP A 89 10.41 -10.79 -5.76
CA ASP A 89 10.47 -10.57 -7.21
C ASP A 89 9.52 -9.42 -7.61
N PHE A 90 8.29 -9.43 -7.08
CA PHE A 90 7.32 -8.37 -7.33
C PHE A 90 7.74 -7.04 -6.69
N LEU A 91 8.28 -7.06 -5.47
CA LEU A 91 8.80 -5.86 -4.82
C LEU A 91 9.97 -5.24 -5.61
N PHE A 92 10.84 -6.08 -6.18
CA PHE A 92 11.90 -5.62 -7.06
C PHE A 92 11.34 -5.01 -8.34
N VAL A 93 10.32 -5.61 -8.96
CA VAL A 93 9.62 -5.01 -10.11
C VAL A 93 9.04 -3.64 -9.76
N PHE A 94 8.42 -3.50 -8.58
CA PHE A 94 7.83 -2.26 -8.09
C PHE A 94 8.85 -1.28 -7.46
N ARG A 95 10.16 -1.57 -7.46
CA ARG A 95 11.20 -0.78 -6.76
C ARG A 95 11.16 0.71 -7.08
N PHE A 96 10.93 1.06 -8.35
CA PHE A 96 10.81 2.44 -8.80
C PHE A 96 9.59 3.14 -8.17
N PHE A 97 8.42 2.50 -8.23
CA PHE A 97 7.20 3.06 -7.65
C PHE A 97 7.27 3.13 -6.12
N LEU A 98 7.87 2.11 -5.49
CA LEU A 98 8.13 2.07 -4.06
C LEU A 98 9.01 3.26 -3.62
N ALA A 99 10.10 3.52 -4.34
CA ALA A 99 11.00 4.64 -4.05
C ALA A 99 10.29 5.99 -4.17
N ASP A 100 9.54 6.21 -5.25
CA ASP A 100 8.78 7.44 -5.44
C ASP A 100 7.74 7.64 -4.33
N VAL A 101 6.94 6.61 -4.00
CA VAL A 101 5.95 6.67 -2.90
C VAL A 101 6.62 7.02 -1.58
N TYR A 102 7.73 6.35 -1.24
CA TYR A 102 8.43 6.57 0.02
C TYR A 102 9.01 7.99 0.11
N ASN A 103 9.63 8.47 -0.97
CA ASN A 103 10.18 9.82 -1.03
C ASN A 103 9.10 10.88 -0.90
N GLN A 104 7.97 10.75 -1.61
CA GLN A 104 6.89 11.71 -1.52
C GLN A 104 6.22 11.70 -0.14
N LEU A 105 6.01 10.54 0.48
CA LEU A 105 5.49 10.46 1.86
C LEU A 105 6.44 11.09 2.87
N ARG A 106 7.75 10.84 2.74
CA ARG A 106 8.77 11.43 3.63
C ARG A 106 8.80 12.96 3.50
N GLN A 107 8.71 13.48 2.28
CA GLN A 107 8.62 14.92 2.05
C GLN A 107 7.39 15.52 2.72
N LEU A 108 6.20 14.92 2.50
CA LEU A 108 4.97 15.39 3.13
C LEU A 108 5.01 15.30 4.65
N TYR A 109 5.64 14.27 5.21
CA TYR A 109 5.85 14.14 6.66
C TYR A 109 6.69 15.29 7.21
N ILE A 110 7.81 15.62 6.56
CA ILE A 110 8.65 16.76 6.94
C ILE A 110 7.83 18.06 6.90
N GLU A 111 7.14 18.30 5.78
CA GLU A 111 6.38 19.52 5.55
C GLU A 111 5.21 19.70 6.53
N GLN A 112 4.47 18.63 6.82
CA GLN A 112 3.22 18.71 7.58
C GLN A 112 3.40 18.49 9.07
N PHE A 113 4.35 17.65 9.48
CA PHE A 113 4.48 17.24 10.89
C PHE A 113 5.74 17.81 11.53
N LEU A 114 6.92 17.61 10.94
CA LEU A 114 8.17 18.08 11.55
C LEU A 114 8.26 19.60 11.59
N ASN A 115 7.92 20.27 10.49
CA ASN A 115 7.98 21.73 10.41
C ASN A 115 6.91 22.43 11.27
N HIS A 116 5.81 21.72 11.60
CA HIS A 116 4.68 22.28 12.36
C HIS A 116 4.57 21.71 13.79
N GLN A 117 5.52 20.89 14.23
CA GLN A 117 5.57 20.27 15.56
C GLN A 117 4.27 19.56 15.95
N ILE A 118 3.69 18.79 15.01
CA ILE A 118 2.49 17.99 15.26
C ILE A 118 2.91 16.62 15.78
N ASP A 119 2.63 16.35 17.06
CA ASP A 119 3.06 15.11 17.73
C ASP A 119 2.12 13.92 17.54
N SER A 120 0.83 14.17 17.28
CA SER A 120 -0.16 13.11 17.08
C SER A 120 -1.30 13.54 16.18
N LEU A 121 -1.88 12.55 15.49
CA LEU A 121 -3.05 12.73 14.65
C LEU A 121 -3.98 11.53 14.81
N GLU A 122 -5.23 11.80 15.17
CA GLU A 122 -6.25 10.77 15.22
C GLU A 122 -6.82 10.53 13.82
N LEU A 123 -6.87 9.26 13.41
CA LEU A 123 -7.29 8.82 12.10
C LEU A 123 -8.09 7.52 12.20
N PHE A 124 -8.97 7.32 11.23
CA PHE A 124 -9.82 6.15 11.11
C PHE A 124 -9.48 5.36 9.85
N ARG A 125 -9.64 4.04 9.91
CA ARG A 125 -9.52 3.13 8.78
C ARG A 125 -10.63 2.10 8.85
N GLY A 126 -11.38 1.98 7.76
CA GLY A 126 -12.26 0.85 7.54
C GLY A 126 -11.55 -0.22 6.73
N GLN A 127 -11.74 -1.48 7.09
CA GLN A 127 -11.17 -2.60 6.37
C GLN A 127 -12.01 -3.86 6.58
N PHE A 128 -12.27 -4.58 5.49
CA PHE A 128 -12.71 -5.97 5.57
C PHE A 128 -11.55 -6.86 6.01
N MET A 129 -11.83 -7.76 6.94
CA MET A 129 -10.85 -8.71 7.46
C MET A 129 -11.51 -10.06 7.72
N THR A 130 -10.72 -11.12 7.67
CA THR A 130 -11.20 -12.44 8.09
C THR A 130 -11.39 -12.48 9.61
N ILE A 131 -12.17 -13.46 10.08
CA ILE A 131 -12.34 -13.69 11.52
C ILE A 131 -10.98 -13.98 12.17
N ASP A 132 -10.10 -14.71 11.48
CA ASP A 132 -8.76 -15.02 11.97
C ASP A 132 -7.89 -13.75 12.10
N GLU A 133 -7.88 -12.88 11.09
CA GLU A 133 -7.17 -11.60 11.15
C GLU A 133 -7.70 -10.71 12.29
N PHE A 134 -9.01 -10.69 12.49
CA PHE A 134 -9.63 -9.98 13.62
C PHE A 134 -9.23 -10.54 14.97
N ASN A 135 -9.24 -11.88 15.12
CA ASN A 135 -8.86 -12.54 16.36
C ASN A 135 -7.39 -12.28 16.72
N ILE A 136 -6.49 -12.29 15.73
CA ILE A 136 -5.07 -11.92 15.93
C ILE A 136 -4.98 -10.51 16.53
N ILE A 137 -5.70 -9.52 15.99
CA ILE A 137 -5.67 -8.15 16.52
C ILE A 137 -6.26 -8.11 17.94
N LYS A 138 -7.40 -8.80 18.16
CA LYS A 138 -8.10 -8.83 19.44
C LYS A 138 -7.27 -9.47 20.56
N GLU A 139 -6.56 -10.55 20.27
CA GLU A 139 -5.72 -11.26 21.24
C GLU A 139 -4.43 -10.50 21.57
N ASN A 140 -4.06 -9.52 20.75
CA ASN A 140 -2.85 -8.72 20.90
C ASN A 140 -3.11 -7.27 21.34
N VAL A 141 -4.25 -7.01 21.98
CA VAL A 141 -4.51 -5.71 22.64
C VAL A 141 -3.42 -5.44 23.69
N GLY A 142 -2.83 -4.25 23.63
CA GLY A 142 -1.70 -3.86 24.48
C GLY A 142 -0.33 -4.36 24.03
N ARG A 143 -0.25 -5.03 22.86
CA ARG A 143 1.00 -5.48 22.23
C ARG A 143 1.25 -4.76 20.90
N LEU A 144 2.47 -4.88 20.39
CA LEU A 144 2.85 -4.34 19.08
C LEU A 144 2.45 -5.28 17.95
N ILE A 145 1.79 -4.72 16.95
CA ILE A 145 1.48 -5.39 15.67
C ILE A 145 2.26 -4.71 14.54
N SER A 146 2.58 -5.47 13.51
CA SER A 146 3.23 -4.96 12.29
C SER A 146 2.40 -5.29 11.05
N ILE A 147 2.47 -4.38 10.08
CA ILE A 147 1.80 -4.48 8.78
C ILE A 147 2.80 -4.06 7.71
N ASN A 148 2.83 -4.81 6.62
CA ASN A 148 3.80 -4.66 5.55
C ASN A 148 3.38 -3.66 4.46
N SER A 149 2.09 -3.36 4.38
CA SER A 149 1.51 -2.42 3.41
C SER A 149 1.35 -1.02 3.99
N PHE A 150 1.21 -0.01 3.13
CA PHE A 150 0.88 1.34 3.58
C PHE A 150 -0.56 1.43 4.10
N PHE A 151 -0.74 2.18 5.18
CA PHE A 151 -2.07 2.50 5.68
C PHE A 151 -2.68 3.68 4.91
N SER A 152 -3.78 3.41 4.22
CA SER A 152 -4.75 4.43 3.82
C SER A 152 -5.74 4.67 4.96
N THR A 153 -5.87 5.92 5.39
CA THR A 153 -6.65 6.36 6.54
C THR A 153 -7.38 7.66 6.22
N THR A 154 -8.38 8.02 7.03
CA THR A 154 -9.17 9.24 6.89
C THR A 154 -9.39 9.91 8.25
N LYS A 155 -9.59 11.24 8.27
CA LYS A 155 -10.04 11.96 9.47
C LYS A 155 -11.54 11.80 9.71
N ASP A 156 -12.29 11.40 8.69
CA ASP A 156 -13.74 11.26 8.73
C ASP A 156 -14.13 9.80 9.05
N TYR A 157 -14.69 9.61 10.24
CA TYR A 157 -15.18 8.31 10.70
C TYR A 157 -16.26 7.73 9.76
N SER A 158 -17.12 8.56 9.17
CA SER A 158 -18.17 8.10 8.26
C SER A 158 -17.58 7.47 7.00
N VAL A 159 -16.51 8.07 6.46
CA VAL A 159 -15.75 7.51 5.33
C VAL A 159 -15.14 6.16 5.72
N ALA A 160 -14.49 6.07 6.89
CA ALA A 160 -13.94 4.81 7.37
C ALA A 160 -15.04 3.73 7.52
N SER A 161 -16.21 4.10 8.04
CA SER A 161 -17.34 3.18 8.23
C SER A 161 -17.83 2.58 6.90
N ILE A 162 -17.86 3.38 5.83
CA ILE A 162 -18.19 2.89 4.48
C ILE A 162 -17.22 1.79 4.04
N PHE A 163 -15.91 2.01 4.21
CA PHE A 163 -14.88 1.02 3.86
C PHE A 163 -14.88 -0.23 4.76
N ALA A 164 -15.46 -0.14 5.97
CA ALA A 164 -15.69 -1.28 6.85
C ALA A 164 -16.97 -2.08 6.49
N GLY A 165 -17.72 -1.66 5.47
CA GLY A 165 -18.93 -2.35 4.99
C GLY A 165 -20.25 -1.81 5.56
N PHE A 166 -20.23 -0.75 6.38
CA PHE A 166 -21.47 -0.18 6.94
C PHE A 166 -22.30 0.60 5.91
N GLY A 167 -21.73 0.95 4.75
CA GLY A 167 -22.44 1.65 3.68
C GLY A 167 -23.29 0.74 2.77
N ASP A 168 -23.14 -0.59 2.84
CA ASP A 168 -23.80 -1.55 1.93
C ASP A 168 -25.02 -2.23 2.59
N GLN A 169 -25.80 -1.51 3.41
CA GLN A 169 -27.01 -2.04 4.08
C GLN A 169 -28.15 -2.47 3.12
N ASN A 170 -27.95 -2.33 1.80
CA ASN A 170 -28.89 -2.80 0.77
C ASN A 170 -28.43 -4.07 0.03
N LYS A 171 -27.34 -4.73 0.44
CA LYS A 171 -27.01 -6.08 -0.05
C LYS A 171 -27.24 -7.15 1.00
N PRO A 172 -28.02 -8.20 0.71
CA PRO A 172 -28.14 -9.33 1.61
C PRO A 172 -26.77 -10.00 1.78
N LEU A 173 -26.40 -10.22 3.04
CA LEU A 173 -25.25 -11.03 3.44
C LEU A 173 -25.45 -12.47 2.94
N GLY A 174 -24.55 -12.93 2.09
CA GLY A 174 -24.34 -14.35 1.79
C GLY A 174 -25.19 -14.93 0.66
N GLN A 175 -24.57 -15.07 -0.51
CA GLN A 175 -24.61 -16.29 -1.34
C GLN A 175 -23.22 -16.54 -1.90
#